data_AF-A0A847PMX7-F1
#
_entry.id   AF-A0A847PMX7-F1
#
_cell.length_a   1.000
_cell.length_b   1.000
_cell.length_c   1.000
_cell.angle_alpha   90.00
_cell.angle_beta   90.00
_cell.angle_gamma   90.00
#
_symmetry.space_group_name_H-M   'P 1'
#
loop_
_entity.id
_entity.type
_entity.pdbx_description
1 polymer ?
#
loop_
_entity_poly.entity_id
_entity_poly.type
_entity_poly.pdbx_seq_one_letter_code
_entity_poly.pdbx_strand_id
1 'polypeptide(L)'
;MLIVFAIKKKKVKPIALIMLGMFICFVAGIIGTPKTTPEQAAANECEKLGHEYTSEIITASTCTEGGEAKYTCTRCGEVHSDHLSPAGHTYQDEIVKQATCAEQGETHRVCSICGDEIVEKIAMAEHDYSEQIITAPTCEINGEKQLICTACGDKQMISLDALGHSWVSATCTTPKTCSVCGITSGEPLGHTTDAGICAICNERIEKQSPVTVIGMKYSIDYVGGVEWTFKIRNNTDKEIKYITFQWSCYNAVGDLIYDQIDGKSYVKIKFTGPLAAGETTGKKRNTTLFYNNTFSNLKWNEIAVEYMDGTTESITEYYYGYVE
;
A
#
# COMPACT_ATOMS: atom_id res chain seq x y z
N MET A 1 -13.23 21.56 -26.91
CA MET A 1 -14.48 21.92 -27.62
C MET A 1 -14.30 23.33 -28.18
N LEU A 2 -13.71 23.41 -29.38
CA LEU A 2 -13.38 24.67 -30.07
C LEU A 2 -14.52 25.00 -31.03
N ILE A 3 -15.18 26.14 -30.84
CA ILE A 3 -16.27 26.63 -31.69
C ILE A 3 -15.68 27.65 -32.68
N VAL A 4 -15.70 27.28 -33.96
CA VAL A 4 -15.41 28.14 -35.10
C VAL A 4 -16.69 28.90 -35.45
N PHE A 5 -16.68 30.24 -35.39
CA PHE A 5 -17.73 31.08 -35.98
C PHE A 5 -17.22 31.72 -37.27
N ALA A 6 -17.80 31.29 -38.39
CA ALA A 6 -17.72 31.95 -39.69
C ALA A 6 -18.89 32.93 -39.82
N ILE A 7 -18.62 34.19 -40.20
CA ILE A 7 -19.68 35.14 -40.61
C ILE A 7 -19.36 35.70 -42.00
N LYS A 8 -20.35 35.55 -42.89
CA LYS A 8 -20.35 35.86 -44.33
C LYS A 8 -20.44 37.37 -44.62
N LYS A 9 -19.82 37.73 -45.75
CA LYS A 9 -19.79 39.01 -46.46
C LYS A 9 -21.16 39.68 -46.69
N LYS A 10 -21.21 41.01 -46.66
CA LYS A 10 -22.22 41.83 -47.35
C LYS A 10 -21.60 42.65 -48.50
N LYS A 11 -22.18 42.50 -49.69
CA LYS A 11 -21.91 43.26 -50.92
C LYS A 11 -22.62 44.62 -50.88
N VAL A 12 -21.99 45.67 -51.41
CA VAL A 12 -22.64 46.93 -51.79
C VAL A 12 -22.50 47.13 -53.31
N LYS A 13 -23.58 47.57 -53.96
CA LYS A 13 -23.80 47.68 -55.41
C LYS A 13 -23.27 49.01 -55.99
N PRO A 14 -22.98 49.10 -57.30
CA PRO A 14 -22.61 50.35 -57.97
C PRO A 14 -23.85 51.13 -58.46
N ILE A 15 -23.73 52.46 -58.51
CA ILE A 15 -24.72 53.39 -59.08
C ILE A 15 -24.25 53.82 -60.47
N ALA A 16 -25.17 53.78 -61.43
CA ALA A 16 -24.99 54.14 -62.84
C ALA A 16 -25.27 55.63 -63.11
N LEU A 17 -24.67 56.20 -64.17
CA LEU A 17 -25.15 57.44 -64.78
C LEU A 17 -24.90 57.49 -66.31
N ILE A 18 -25.97 57.18 -67.03
CA ILE A 18 -26.59 57.81 -68.23
C ILE A 18 -25.69 58.54 -69.27
N MET A 19 -25.92 58.14 -70.53
CA MET A 19 -25.46 58.70 -71.81
C MET A 19 -26.07 60.06 -72.18
N LEU A 20 -25.32 60.89 -72.92
CA LEU A 20 -25.84 61.64 -74.07
C LEU A 20 -24.68 62.00 -75.03
N GLY A 21 -24.85 61.76 -76.33
CA GLY A 21 -23.83 62.00 -77.35
C GLY A 21 -23.98 63.34 -78.09
N MET A 22 -22.92 63.77 -78.78
CA MET A 22 -23.01 64.53 -80.05
C MET A 22 -21.65 64.55 -80.77
N PHE A 23 -21.67 64.28 -82.08
CA PHE A 23 -20.63 64.64 -83.07
C PHE A 23 -20.26 66.15 -82.93
N ILE A 24 -19.11 66.67 -83.34
CA ILE A 24 -18.69 66.95 -84.73
C ILE A 24 -17.23 67.50 -84.73
N CYS A 25 -16.47 67.11 -85.76
CA CYS A 25 -15.30 67.72 -86.45
C CYS A 25 -13.98 68.14 -85.75
N PHE A 26 -12.92 67.59 -86.35
CA PHE A 26 -11.55 68.09 -86.48
C PHE A 26 -11.42 69.61 -86.63
N VAL A 27 -10.56 70.23 -85.82
CA VAL A 27 -9.64 71.28 -86.26
C VAL A 27 -8.28 71.01 -85.63
N ALA A 28 -7.28 70.78 -86.46
CA ALA A 28 -5.88 70.63 -86.07
C ALA A 28 -5.37 71.95 -85.48
N GLY A 29 -4.90 71.91 -84.23
CA GLY A 29 -4.34 73.05 -83.52
C GLY A 29 -3.19 72.59 -82.62
N ILE A 30 -1.99 72.83 -83.12
CA ILE A 30 -0.65 72.76 -82.50
C ILE A 30 -0.67 72.52 -80.98
N ILE A 31 -0.20 71.33 -80.59
CA ILE A 31 0.08 70.95 -79.21
C ILE A 31 1.26 71.80 -78.71
N GLY A 32 0.96 72.91 -78.04
CA GLY A 32 1.93 73.54 -77.15
C GLY A 32 2.10 72.62 -75.94
N THR A 33 3.30 72.08 -75.73
CA THR A 33 3.63 71.37 -74.50
C THR A 33 3.31 72.28 -73.31
N PRO A 34 2.48 71.85 -72.33
CA PRO A 34 2.20 72.69 -71.18
C PRO A 34 3.51 73.00 -70.47
N LYS A 35 3.82 74.28 -70.27
CA LYS A 35 4.92 74.70 -69.41
C LYS A 35 4.58 74.17 -68.02
N THR A 36 5.29 73.13 -67.59
CA THR A 36 5.22 72.61 -66.23
C THR A 36 5.49 73.77 -65.28
N THR A 37 4.51 74.14 -64.46
CA THR A 37 4.72 75.09 -63.37
C THR A 37 5.83 74.56 -62.43
N PRO A 38 6.50 75.40 -61.63
CA PRO A 38 7.50 74.94 -60.66
C PRO A 38 6.99 73.78 -59.79
N GLU A 39 5.70 73.82 -59.44
CA GLU A 39 4.96 72.78 -58.72
C GLU A 39 4.80 71.48 -59.53
N GLN A 40 4.48 71.57 -60.83
CA GLN A 40 4.39 70.42 -61.75
C GLN A 40 5.75 69.83 -62.11
N ALA A 41 6.82 70.64 -62.15
CA ALA A 41 8.18 70.17 -62.36
C ALA A 41 8.70 69.39 -61.14
N ALA A 42 8.39 69.86 -59.94
CA ALA A 42 8.75 69.22 -58.68
C ALA A 42 7.96 67.90 -58.43
N ALA A 43 6.69 67.85 -58.82
CA ALA A 43 5.89 66.62 -58.79
C ALA A 43 6.44 65.52 -59.73
N ASN A 44 6.87 65.91 -60.94
CA ASN A 44 7.42 65.00 -61.95
C ASN A 44 8.81 64.45 -61.57
N GLU A 45 9.56 65.18 -60.73
CA GLU A 45 10.81 64.72 -60.13
C GLU A 45 10.58 63.63 -59.07
N CYS A 46 9.50 63.75 -58.27
CA CYS A 46 9.10 62.74 -57.29
C CYS A 46 8.60 61.45 -57.93
N GLU A 47 7.88 61.50 -59.05
CA GLU A 47 7.41 60.31 -59.78
C GLU A 47 8.56 59.43 -60.31
N LYS A 48 9.73 60.02 -60.59
CA LYS A 48 10.89 59.30 -61.13
C LYS A 48 11.86 58.80 -60.06
N LEU A 49 12.06 59.55 -58.98
CA LEU A 49 13.06 59.26 -57.94
C LEU A 49 12.47 58.81 -56.61
N GLY A 50 11.13 58.76 -56.51
CA GLY A 50 10.39 58.56 -55.27
C GLY A 50 10.28 59.85 -54.44
N HIS A 51 9.42 59.82 -53.43
CA HIS A 51 9.34 60.90 -52.45
C HIS A 51 10.46 60.78 -51.42
N GLU A 52 10.97 61.93 -50.97
CA GLU A 52 11.90 62.03 -49.85
C GLU A 52 11.28 62.94 -48.81
N TYR A 53 10.79 62.33 -47.73
CA TYR A 53 10.08 63.04 -46.67
C TYR A 53 11.00 63.37 -45.51
N THR A 54 10.85 64.59 -45.00
CA THR A 54 11.31 64.98 -43.66
C THR A 54 10.11 65.03 -42.71
N SER A 55 10.28 64.56 -41.48
CA SER A 55 9.23 64.48 -40.47
C SER A 55 9.37 65.54 -39.39
N GLU A 56 8.25 66.09 -38.91
CA GLU A 56 8.14 67.00 -37.78
C GLU A 56 7.03 66.53 -36.84
N ILE A 57 7.29 66.49 -35.52
CA ILE A 57 6.26 66.16 -34.52
C ILE A 57 5.48 67.42 -34.20
N ILE A 58 4.17 67.43 -34.51
CA ILE A 58 3.28 68.57 -34.27
C ILE A 58 2.71 68.50 -32.86
N THR A 59 2.23 67.33 -32.46
CA THR A 59 1.77 67.06 -31.10
C THR A 59 2.47 65.81 -30.62
N ALA A 60 3.22 65.90 -29.52
CA ALA A 60 3.85 64.73 -28.92
C ALA A 60 2.79 63.79 -28.33
N SER A 61 2.98 62.48 -28.46
CA SER A 61 2.13 61.50 -27.78
C SER A 61 2.27 61.62 -26.26
N THR A 62 1.16 61.46 -25.53
CA THR A 62 1.15 61.28 -24.07
C THR A 62 1.01 59.80 -23.73
N CYS A 63 0.94 59.46 -22.43
CA CYS A 63 0.74 58.07 -21.99
C CYS A 63 -0.59 57.48 -22.49
N THR A 64 -1.64 58.28 -22.56
CA THR A 64 -3.02 57.84 -22.88
C THR A 64 -3.53 58.37 -24.21
N GLU A 65 -2.98 59.47 -24.71
CA GLU A 65 -3.42 60.12 -25.95
C GLU A 65 -2.31 60.07 -27.02
N GLY A 66 -2.72 59.81 -28.26
CA GLY A 66 -1.82 59.77 -29.41
C GLY A 66 -1.39 61.17 -29.86
N GLY A 67 -0.20 61.26 -30.47
CA GLY A 67 0.31 62.47 -31.08
C GLY A 67 0.00 62.59 -32.58
N GLU A 68 0.61 63.56 -33.24
CA GLU A 68 0.51 63.76 -34.68
C GLU A 68 1.89 64.14 -35.26
N ALA A 69 2.28 63.47 -36.34
CA ALA A 69 3.50 63.77 -37.10
C ALA A 69 3.13 64.26 -38.50
N LYS A 70 3.83 65.30 -38.94
CA LYS A 70 3.70 65.87 -40.28
C LYS A 70 4.91 65.48 -41.12
N TYR A 71 4.66 65.01 -42.33
CA TYR A 71 5.69 64.65 -43.29
C TYR A 71 5.62 65.63 -44.45
N THR A 72 6.76 66.24 -44.76
CA THR A 72 6.89 67.19 -45.88
C THR A 72 7.92 66.65 -46.86
N CYS A 73 7.54 66.46 -48.11
CA CYS A 73 8.47 66.05 -49.16
C CYS A 73 9.39 67.23 -49.50
N THR A 74 10.70 67.05 -49.38
CA THR A 74 11.69 68.11 -49.64
C THR A 74 11.81 68.48 -51.11
N ARG A 75 11.35 67.60 -52.01
CA ARG A 75 11.44 67.75 -53.46
C ARG A 75 10.22 68.46 -54.05
N CYS A 76 9.00 68.12 -53.63
CA CYS A 76 7.76 68.68 -54.17
C CYS A 76 6.92 69.52 -53.21
N GLY A 77 7.23 69.54 -51.91
CA GLY A 77 6.46 70.28 -50.91
C GLY A 77 5.12 69.63 -50.53
N GLU A 78 4.81 68.44 -51.03
CA GLU A 78 3.64 67.67 -50.60
C GLU A 78 3.68 67.39 -49.10
N VAL A 79 2.53 67.53 -48.44
CA VAL A 79 2.36 67.37 -47.00
C VAL A 79 1.26 66.35 -46.72
N HIS A 80 1.54 65.41 -45.83
CA HIS A 80 0.51 64.63 -45.15
C HIS A 80 0.82 64.56 -43.64
N SER A 81 -0.18 64.17 -42.85
CA SER A 81 -0.01 63.88 -41.43
C SER A 81 -0.52 62.50 -41.07
N ASP A 82 0.15 61.89 -40.09
CA ASP A 82 -0.21 60.59 -39.56
C ASP A 82 -0.46 60.71 -38.05
N HIS A 83 -1.47 59.98 -37.57
CA HIS A 83 -1.71 59.82 -36.14
C HIS A 83 -0.68 58.87 -35.52
N LEU A 84 -0.07 59.32 -34.42
CA LEU A 84 0.82 58.51 -33.60
C LEU A 84 0.01 57.78 -32.53
N SER A 85 0.43 56.57 -32.17
CA SER A 85 -0.17 55.88 -31.03
C SER A 85 0.24 56.55 -29.71
N PRO A 86 -0.57 56.43 -28.63
CA PRO A 86 -0.13 56.81 -27.29
C PRO A 86 1.20 56.15 -26.95
N ALA A 87 2.05 56.85 -26.20
CA ALA A 87 3.35 56.32 -25.79
C ALA A 87 3.22 55.12 -24.83
N GLY A 88 2.06 54.99 -24.17
CA GLY A 88 1.84 54.01 -23.12
C GLY A 88 2.53 54.40 -21.81
N HIS A 89 2.20 53.68 -20.75
CA HIS A 89 2.80 53.92 -19.44
C HIS A 89 4.14 53.21 -19.33
N THR A 90 5.14 53.91 -18.79
CA THR A 90 6.42 53.32 -18.37
C THR A 90 6.46 53.33 -16.85
N TYR A 91 6.00 52.23 -16.26
CA TYR A 91 5.91 52.07 -14.81
C TYR A 91 7.25 51.69 -14.19
N GLN A 92 7.54 52.27 -13.03
CA GLN A 92 8.58 51.82 -12.12
C GLN A 92 7.93 51.20 -10.88
N ASP A 93 8.40 50.02 -10.50
CA ASP A 93 7.82 49.22 -9.42
C ASP A 93 8.55 49.47 -8.10
N GLU A 94 7.78 49.70 -7.05
CA GLU A 94 8.23 49.78 -5.66
C GLU A 94 7.41 48.83 -4.79
N ILE A 95 8.07 47.88 -4.13
CA ILE A 95 7.37 46.97 -3.21
C ILE A 95 7.12 47.70 -1.89
N VAL A 96 5.89 48.15 -1.70
CA VAL A 96 5.46 48.87 -0.48
C VAL A 96 5.10 47.92 0.65
N LYS A 97 4.71 46.67 0.34
CA LYS A 97 4.49 45.61 1.33
C LYS A 97 4.99 44.28 0.81
N GLN A 98 5.97 43.69 1.47
CA GLN A 98 6.44 42.34 1.13
C GLN A 98 5.33 41.32 1.40
N ALA A 99 5.16 40.36 0.49
CA ALA A 99 4.24 39.25 0.71
C ALA A 99 4.80 38.29 1.75
N THR A 100 3.92 37.73 2.58
CA THR A 100 4.24 36.67 3.54
C THR A 100 3.31 35.48 3.32
N CYS A 101 3.55 34.37 4.02
CA CYS A 101 2.63 33.24 4.02
C CYS A 101 1.36 33.46 4.86
N ALA A 102 1.24 34.61 5.54
CA ALA A 102 0.04 34.99 6.29
C ALA A 102 -0.73 36.14 5.63
N GLU A 103 -0.05 36.98 4.84
CA GLU A 103 -0.63 38.18 4.25
C GLU A 103 -0.12 38.44 2.83
N GLN A 104 -1.00 38.89 1.94
CA GLN A 104 -0.63 39.38 0.62
C GLN A 104 0.28 40.61 0.72
N GLY A 105 1.22 40.71 -0.23
CA GLY A 105 2.04 41.89 -0.42
C GLY A 105 1.37 42.92 -1.33
N GLU A 106 2.05 44.03 -1.54
CA GLU A 106 1.60 45.15 -2.37
C GLU A 106 2.80 45.74 -3.12
N THR A 107 2.61 45.96 -4.42
CA THR A 107 3.53 46.72 -5.26
C THR A 107 2.84 47.99 -5.72
N HIS A 108 3.51 49.12 -5.54
CA HIS A 108 3.10 50.41 -6.05
C HIS A 108 3.89 50.69 -7.32
N ARG A 109 3.20 51.08 -8.38
CA ARG A 109 3.82 51.40 -9.66
C ARG A 109 3.52 52.84 -10.04
N VAL A 110 4.57 53.60 -10.32
CA VAL A 110 4.46 55.00 -10.72
C VAL A 110 4.98 55.18 -12.15
N CYS A 111 4.18 55.79 -13.01
CA CYS A 111 4.59 56.07 -14.38
C CYS A 111 5.58 57.25 -14.41
N SER A 112 6.79 57.03 -14.93
CA SER A 112 7.85 58.06 -14.95
C SER A 112 7.57 59.23 -15.90
N ILE A 113 6.56 59.11 -16.77
CA ILE A 113 6.22 60.09 -17.79
C ILE A 113 5.07 61.00 -17.32
N CYS A 114 4.01 60.44 -16.72
CA CYS A 114 2.81 61.19 -16.34
C CYS A 114 2.46 61.18 -14.84
N GLY A 115 3.18 60.41 -14.02
CA GLY A 115 2.92 60.31 -12.58
C GLY A 115 1.66 59.52 -12.21
N ASP A 116 1.08 58.75 -13.15
CA ASP A 116 -0.04 57.85 -12.85
C ASP A 116 0.41 56.74 -11.89
N GLU A 117 -0.46 56.36 -10.95
CA GLU A 117 -0.16 55.45 -9.86
C GLU A 117 -1.13 54.29 -9.81
N ILE A 118 -0.60 53.06 -9.73
CA ILE A 118 -1.39 51.85 -9.52
C ILE A 118 -0.82 51.02 -8.37
N VAL A 119 -1.70 50.37 -7.60
CA VAL A 119 -1.33 49.43 -6.56
C VAL A 119 -1.86 48.05 -6.93
N GLU A 120 -0.96 47.07 -6.99
CA GLU A 120 -1.31 45.67 -7.26
C GLU A 120 -0.99 44.80 -6.05
N LYS A 121 -1.83 43.78 -5.82
CA LYS A 121 -1.61 42.78 -4.77
C LYS A 121 -0.59 41.74 -5.24
N ILE A 122 0.38 41.44 -4.38
CA ILE A 122 1.32 40.34 -4.56
C ILE A 122 0.74 39.11 -3.87
N ALA A 123 0.71 37.97 -4.56
CA ALA A 123 0.24 36.72 -3.99
C ALA A 123 1.03 36.35 -2.71
N MET A 124 0.37 35.64 -1.79
CA MET A 124 1.00 35.17 -0.56
C MET A 124 2.19 34.27 -0.89
N ALA A 125 3.23 34.35 -0.06
CA ALA A 125 4.33 33.40 -0.13
C ALA A 125 3.85 32.00 0.27
N GLU A 126 4.50 30.97 -0.25
CA GLU A 126 4.22 29.59 0.17
C GLU A 126 4.66 29.37 1.62
N HIS A 127 3.97 28.46 2.31
CA HIS A 127 4.36 28.08 3.67
C HIS A 127 5.61 27.20 3.63
N ASP A 128 6.58 27.53 4.47
CA ASP A 128 7.73 26.68 4.77
C ASP A 128 7.44 25.86 6.04
N TYR A 129 6.94 24.64 5.87
CA TYR A 129 6.55 23.76 6.98
C TYR A 129 7.71 22.89 7.47
N SER A 130 7.90 22.88 8.79
CA SER A 130 8.72 21.90 9.49
C SER A 130 7.84 20.80 10.11
N GLU A 131 8.35 19.58 10.22
CA GLU A 131 7.58 18.45 10.76
C GLU A 131 7.95 18.12 12.20
N GLN A 132 6.95 17.77 13.02
CA GLN A 132 7.13 17.26 14.37
C GLN A 132 6.22 16.05 14.60
N ILE A 133 6.80 14.90 14.98
CA ILE A 133 6.02 13.73 15.40
C ILE A 133 5.45 14.01 16.80
N ILE A 134 4.13 13.97 16.93
CA ILE A 134 3.42 14.16 18.21
C ILE A 134 3.23 12.81 18.88
N THR A 135 2.70 11.86 18.14
CA THR A 135 2.50 10.48 18.59
C THR A 135 2.97 9.55 17.49
N ALA A 136 3.92 8.67 17.79
CA ALA A 136 4.36 7.68 16.82
C ALA A 136 3.25 6.63 16.57
N PRO A 137 3.04 6.18 15.32
CA PRO A 137 2.10 5.10 15.04
C PRO A 137 2.56 3.79 15.69
N THR A 138 1.60 2.95 16.08
CA THR A 138 1.82 1.60 16.58
C THR A 138 1.27 0.58 15.57
N CYS A 139 1.30 -0.73 15.88
CA CYS A 139 0.70 -1.73 14.99
C CYS A 139 -0.81 -1.57 14.78
N GLU A 140 -1.53 -1.02 15.76
CA GLU A 140 -3.01 -0.94 15.74
C GLU A 140 -3.54 0.49 15.79
N ILE A 141 -2.76 1.42 16.33
CA ILE A 141 -3.19 2.80 16.57
C ILE A 141 -2.41 3.72 15.63
N ASN A 142 -3.15 4.54 14.89
CA ASN A 142 -2.59 5.62 14.08
C ASN A 142 -1.75 6.58 14.94
N GLY A 143 -0.67 7.07 14.36
CA GLY A 143 0.12 8.16 14.93
C GLY A 143 -0.37 9.51 14.44
N GLU A 144 0.28 10.57 14.92
CA GLU A 144 -0.01 11.93 14.53
C GLU A 144 1.30 12.71 14.38
N LYS A 145 1.37 13.53 13.33
CA LYS A 145 2.41 14.54 13.18
C LYS A 145 1.80 15.92 12.97
N GLN A 146 2.53 16.93 13.39
CA GLN A 146 2.19 18.32 13.19
C GLN A 146 3.17 18.95 12.20
N LEU A 147 2.66 19.64 11.19
CA LEU A 147 3.43 20.56 10.36
C LEU A 147 3.31 21.96 10.94
N ILE A 148 4.43 22.64 11.15
CA ILE A 148 4.46 24.00 11.71
C ILE A 148 5.22 24.90 10.75
N CYS A 149 4.56 25.95 10.25
CA CYS A 149 5.21 26.92 9.38
C CYS A 149 6.19 27.76 10.20
N THR A 150 7.46 27.75 9.78
CA THR A 150 8.56 28.43 10.49
C THR A 150 8.42 29.95 10.48
N ALA A 151 7.76 30.49 9.45
CA ALA A 151 7.61 31.93 9.25
C ALA A 151 6.38 32.53 9.97
N CYS A 152 5.22 31.86 9.96
CA CYS A 152 3.98 32.40 10.53
C CYS A 152 3.40 31.61 11.70
N GLY A 153 3.93 30.42 12.00
CA GLY A 153 3.44 29.56 13.07
C GLY A 153 2.12 28.85 12.79
N ASP A 154 1.62 28.87 11.54
CA ASP A 154 0.47 28.04 11.12
C ASP A 154 0.75 26.56 11.40
N LYS A 155 -0.29 25.82 11.80
CA LYS A 155 -0.16 24.42 12.23
C LYS A 155 -1.17 23.52 11.53
N GLN A 156 -0.68 22.43 10.95
CA GLN A 156 -1.51 21.39 10.35
C GLN A 156 -1.29 20.06 11.05
N MET A 157 -2.38 19.37 11.40
CA MET A 157 -2.32 18.03 11.98
C MET A 157 -2.54 16.98 10.89
N ILE A 158 -1.65 16.00 10.82
CA ILE A 158 -1.67 14.91 9.85
C ILE A 158 -1.68 13.59 10.62
N SER A 159 -2.67 12.74 10.33
CA SER A 159 -2.71 11.36 10.81
C SER A 159 -1.65 10.52 10.09
N LEU A 160 -0.92 9.70 10.84
CA LEU A 160 -0.02 8.68 10.32
C LEU A 160 -0.70 7.33 10.48
N ASP A 161 -0.84 6.58 9.39
CA ASP A 161 -1.48 5.27 9.44
C ASP A 161 -0.72 4.32 10.38
N ALA A 162 -1.47 3.45 11.04
CA ALA A 162 -0.92 2.38 11.86
C ALA A 162 0.05 1.50 11.04
N LEU A 163 1.09 0.99 11.69
CA LEU A 163 2.14 0.19 11.05
C LEU A 163 1.63 -1.17 10.54
N GLY A 164 0.52 -1.65 11.09
CA GLY A 164 0.05 -3.01 10.90
C GLY A 164 0.96 -4.03 11.60
N HIS A 165 0.63 -5.32 11.42
CA HIS A 165 1.39 -6.42 12.01
C HIS A 165 2.33 -7.06 10.99
N SER A 166 3.61 -7.16 11.35
CA SER A 166 4.61 -7.96 10.63
C SER A 166 4.74 -9.32 11.30
N TRP A 167 4.01 -10.30 10.77
CA TRP A 167 3.90 -11.64 11.37
C TRP A 167 5.11 -12.53 11.09
N VAL A 168 5.69 -13.08 12.14
CA VAL A 168 6.57 -14.25 12.11
C VAL A 168 5.70 -15.50 12.19
N SER A 169 5.94 -16.47 11.30
CA SER A 169 5.16 -17.70 11.19
C SER A 169 5.10 -18.50 12.50
N ALA A 170 3.99 -19.22 12.69
CA ALA A 170 3.80 -20.13 13.81
C ALA A 170 4.83 -21.27 13.82
N THR A 171 5.10 -21.81 15.01
CA THR A 171 5.90 -23.02 15.21
C THR A 171 5.00 -24.18 15.66
N CYS A 172 5.57 -25.34 16.00
CA CYS A 172 4.80 -26.46 16.55
C CYS A 172 4.14 -26.11 17.88
N THR A 173 4.75 -25.22 18.67
CA THR A 173 4.36 -24.94 20.06
C THR A 173 3.90 -23.50 20.29
N THR A 174 4.10 -22.60 19.33
CA THR A 174 3.69 -21.19 19.44
C THR A 174 2.90 -20.75 18.21
N PRO A 175 1.84 -19.92 18.36
CA PRO A 175 1.18 -19.28 17.23
C PRO A 175 2.11 -18.32 16.48
N LYS A 176 1.63 -17.74 15.37
CA LYS A 176 2.35 -16.65 14.71
C LYS A 176 2.39 -15.42 15.62
N THR A 177 3.50 -14.68 15.56
CA THR A 177 3.78 -13.55 16.47
C THR A 177 4.18 -12.33 15.68
N CYS A 178 3.67 -11.15 16.03
CA CYS A 178 4.11 -9.90 15.42
C CYS A 178 5.53 -9.55 15.90
N SER A 179 6.46 -9.36 14.97
CA SER A 179 7.86 -8.98 15.28
C SER A 179 8.01 -7.58 15.89
N VAL A 180 7.00 -6.72 15.76
CA VAL A 180 7.03 -5.33 16.23
C VAL A 180 6.43 -5.20 17.63
N CYS A 181 5.26 -5.78 17.88
CA CYS A 181 4.52 -5.61 19.15
C CYS A 181 4.39 -6.89 19.99
N GLY A 182 4.81 -8.05 19.48
CA GLY A 182 4.82 -9.31 20.22
C GLY A 182 3.47 -10.01 20.40
N ILE A 183 2.36 -9.43 19.92
CA ILE A 183 1.06 -10.11 20.00
C ILE A 183 1.04 -11.38 19.14
N THR A 184 0.21 -12.34 19.52
CA THR A 184 0.03 -13.59 18.80
C THR A 184 -1.34 -13.68 18.13
N SER A 185 -1.43 -14.46 17.05
CA SER A 185 -2.70 -14.66 16.33
C SER A 185 -2.80 -16.09 15.79
N GLY A 186 -3.96 -16.72 15.95
CA GLY A 186 -4.17 -18.13 15.58
C GLY A 186 -3.59 -19.11 16.59
N GLU A 187 -3.48 -20.37 16.18
CA GLU A 187 -2.98 -21.48 17.00
C GLU A 187 -1.57 -21.90 16.57
N PRO A 188 -0.80 -22.59 17.42
CA PRO A 188 0.39 -23.31 17.00
C PRO A 188 0.08 -24.33 15.89
N LEU A 189 1.07 -24.67 15.07
CA LEU A 189 0.91 -25.70 14.03
C LEU A 189 0.64 -27.10 14.61
N GLY A 190 1.03 -27.32 15.88
CA GLY A 190 1.01 -28.63 16.50
C GLY A 190 2.08 -29.56 15.93
N HIS A 191 2.20 -30.75 16.54
CA HIS A 191 3.09 -31.79 16.03
C HIS A 191 2.32 -32.74 15.11
N THR A 192 2.76 -32.85 13.86
CA THR A 192 2.37 -33.92 12.95
C THR A 192 3.38 -35.05 13.06
N THR A 193 2.96 -36.23 13.53
CA THR A 193 3.88 -37.36 13.73
C THR A 193 3.86 -38.30 12.54
N ASP A 194 5.06 -38.61 12.03
CA ASP A 194 5.34 -39.77 11.21
C ASP A 194 6.48 -40.54 11.89
N ALA A 195 6.27 -41.81 12.19
CA ALA A 195 7.22 -42.66 12.94
C ALA A 195 7.76 -42.05 14.27
N GLY A 196 6.94 -41.27 14.97
CA GLY A 196 7.31 -40.67 16.27
C GLY A 196 8.25 -39.46 16.19
N ILE A 197 8.45 -38.88 15.00
CA ILE A 197 9.19 -37.62 14.81
C ILE A 197 8.26 -36.60 14.18
N CYS A 198 8.34 -35.35 14.64
CA CYS A 198 7.56 -34.26 14.07
C CYS A 198 8.14 -33.82 12.72
N ALA A 199 7.33 -33.81 11.65
CA ALA A 199 7.79 -33.41 10.32
C ALA A 199 8.18 -31.91 10.20
N ILE A 200 7.76 -31.08 11.16
CA ILE A 200 7.97 -29.62 11.13
C ILE A 200 9.22 -29.23 11.94
N CYS A 201 9.34 -29.71 13.19
CA CYS A 201 10.47 -29.37 14.07
C CYS A 201 11.53 -30.47 14.20
N ASN A 202 11.29 -31.66 13.64
CA ASN A 202 12.16 -32.83 13.71
C ASN A 202 12.47 -33.32 15.15
N GLU A 203 11.65 -32.94 16.12
CA GLU A 203 11.72 -33.45 17.49
C GLU A 203 11.04 -34.81 17.61
N ARG A 204 11.62 -35.70 18.43
CA ARG A 204 11.01 -36.98 18.80
C ARG A 204 9.84 -36.72 19.74
N ILE A 205 8.66 -37.20 19.37
CA ILE A 205 7.45 -37.10 20.17
C ILE A 205 7.22 -38.45 20.84
N GLU A 206 7.67 -38.58 22.09
CA GLU A 206 7.35 -39.76 22.92
C GLU A 206 5.89 -39.65 23.36
N LYS A 207 5.01 -40.48 22.77
CA LYS A 207 3.62 -40.54 23.19
C LYS A 207 3.57 -41.15 24.59
N GLN A 208 3.22 -40.34 25.59
CA GLN A 208 3.10 -40.81 26.97
C GLN A 208 2.04 -41.91 27.04
N SER A 209 2.34 -43.00 27.75
CA SER A 209 1.38 -44.08 27.94
C SER A 209 0.14 -43.57 28.69
N PRO A 210 -1.09 -43.83 28.19
CA PRO A 210 -2.32 -43.40 28.86
C PRO A 210 -2.49 -44.06 30.24
N VAL A 211 -1.76 -45.14 30.49
CA VAL A 211 -1.76 -45.85 31.77
C VAL A 211 -0.37 -46.25 32.23
N THR A 212 -0.17 -46.29 33.54
CA THR A 212 1.04 -46.84 34.18
C THR A 212 0.72 -48.17 34.84
N VAL A 213 1.51 -49.21 34.59
CA VAL A 213 1.43 -50.46 35.37
C VAL A 213 2.36 -50.39 36.57
N ILE A 214 1.79 -50.62 37.75
CA ILE A 214 2.46 -50.42 39.04
C ILE A 214 2.60 -51.77 39.75
N GLY A 215 3.83 -52.10 40.14
CA GLY A 215 4.14 -53.23 41.02
C GLY A 215 3.75 -54.59 40.46
N MET A 216 4.05 -54.82 39.17
CA MET A 216 3.79 -56.08 38.48
C MET A 216 4.67 -57.20 39.03
N LYS A 217 4.04 -58.28 39.47
CA LYS A 217 4.67 -59.50 39.98
C LYS A 217 3.99 -60.72 39.39
N TYR A 218 4.71 -61.85 39.35
CA TYR A 218 4.13 -63.13 38.94
C TYR A 218 4.51 -64.28 39.88
N SER A 219 3.71 -65.34 39.84
CA SER A 219 4.03 -66.65 40.41
C SER A 219 3.59 -67.74 39.44
N ILE A 220 4.25 -68.90 39.51
CA ILE A 220 3.86 -70.09 38.76
C ILE A 220 3.39 -71.14 39.76
N ASP A 221 2.19 -71.67 39.58
CA ASP A 221 1.64 -72.73 40.43
C ASP A 221 2.22 -74.11 40.06
N TYR A 222 1.81 -75.15 40.80
CA TYR A 222 2.28 -76.53 40.57
C TYR A 222 1.90 -77.10 39.19
N VAL A 223 0.83 -76.59 38.56
CA VAL A 223 0.35 -77.05 37.24
C VAL A 223 0.83 -76.13 36.11
N GLY A 224 1.73 -75.18 36.39
CA GLY A 224 2.30 -74.26 35.41
C GLY A 224 1.44 -73.06 35.08
N GLY A 225 0.39 -72.81 35.87
CA GLY A 225 -0.41 -71.61 35.81
C GLY A 225 0.38 -70.39 36.25
N VAL A 226 0.57 -69.44 35.34
CA VAL A 226 1.23 -68.16 35.58
C VAL A 226 0.18 -67.17 36.07
N GLU A 227 0.26 -66.84 37.36
CA GLU A 227 -0.56 -65.84 38.02
C GLU A 227 0.17 -64.49 38.05
N TRP A 228 -0.54 -63.42 37.70
CA TRP A 228 0.00 -62.05 37.78
C TRP A 228 -0.70 -61.23 38.83
N THR A 229 0.03 -60.26 39.36
CA THR A 229 -0.42 -59.29 40.34
C THR A 229 0.14 -57.92 39.97
N PHE A 230 -0.72 -56.98 39.61
CA PHE A 230 -0.34 -55.60 39.29
C PHE A 230 -1.50 -54.64 39.55
N LYS A 231 -1.19 -53.35 39.56
CA LYS A 231 -2.17 -52.26 39.53
C LYS A 231 -1.97 -51.42 38.27
N ILE A 232 -3.00 -50.66 37.91
CA ILE A 232 -2.96 -49.77 36.76
C ILE A 232 -3.37 -48.39 37.23
N ARG A 233 -2.57 -47.38 36.92
CA ARG A 233 -2.91 -45.97 37.12
C ARG A 233 -3.37 -45.35 35.81
N ASN A 234 -4.46 -44.61 35.85
CA ASN A 234 -4.88 -43.74 34.76
C ASN A 234 -4.01 -42.47 34.75
N ASN A 235 -3.22 -42.26 33.70
CA ASN A 235 -2.40 -41.05 33.55
C ASN A 235 -3.12 -39.94 32.77
N THR A 236 -4.32 -40.21 32.28
CA THR A 236 -5.10 -39.29 31.44
C THR A 236 -6.01 -38.42 32.33
N ASP A 237 -6.55 -37.36 31.73
CA ASP A 237 -7.57 -36.49 32.32
C ASP A 237 -9.01 -37.02 32.12
N LYS A 238 -9.17 -38.16 31.45
CA LYS A 238 -10.48 -38.77 31.13
C LYS A 238 -10.77 -39.99 31.99
N GLU A 239 -12.05 -40.25 32.24
CA GLU A 239 -12.50 -41.49 32.88
C GLU A 239 -12.45 -42.66 31.89
N ILE A 240 -11.72 -43.72 32.26
CA ILE A 240 -11.51 -44.88 31.40
C ILE A 240 -12.63 -45.91 31.60
N LYS A 241 -13.20 -46.37 30.48
CA LYS A 241 -14.20 -47.43 30.41
C LYS A 241 -13.56 -48.80 30.22
N TYR A 242 -12.60 -48.93 29.31
CA TYR A 242 -11.86 -50.17 29.10
C TYR A 242 -10.37 -49.94 28.90
N ILE A 243 -9.56 -50.86 29.41
CA ILE A 243 -8.13 -50.95 29.13
C ILE A 243 -7.86 -52.35 28.61
N THR A 244 -7.24 -52.46 27.45
CA THR A 244 -6.85 -53.72 26.84
C THR A 244 -5.34 -53.76 26.72
N PHE A 245 -4.76 -54.84 27.23
CA PHE A 245 -3.35 -55.15 27.09
C PHE A 245 -3.17 -56.37 26.22
N GLN A 246 -2.11 -56.36 25.41
CA GLN A 246 -1.59 -57.55 24.75
C GLN A 246 -0.12 -57.70 25.09
N TRP A 247 0.26 -58.85 25.64
CA TRP A 247 1.65 -59.14 26.03
C TRP A 247 2.11 -60.46 25.45
N SER A 248 3.30 -60.48 24.87
CA SER A 248 3.96 -61.72 24.46
C SER A 248 4.77 -62.30 25.61
N CYS A 249 4.75 -63.63 25.76
CA CYS A 249 5.36 -64.35 26.88
C CYS A 249 6.69 -65.00 26.45
N TYR A 250 7.70 -64.95 27.32
CA TYR A 250 9.06 -65.41 27.03
C TYR A 250 9.63 -66.28 28.17
N ASN A 251 10.55 -67.17 27.82
CA ASN A 251 11.36 -67.92 28.78
C ASN A 251 12.56 -67.09 29.28
N ALA A 252 13.33 -67.64 30.21
CA ALA A 252 14.52 -66.98 30.79
C ALA A 252 15.65 -66.71 29.78
N VAL A 253 15.67 -67.43 28.64
CA VAL A 253 16.64 -67.27 27.55
C VAL A 253 16.19 -66.18 26.56
N GLY A 254 14.93 -65.76 26.62
CA GLY A 254 14.33 -64.76 25.74
C GLY A 254 13.63 -65.32 24.52
N ASP A 255 13.38 -66.64 24.46
CA ASP A 255 12.57 -67.25 23.41
C ASP A 255 11.08 -67.06 23.70
N LEU A 256 10.30 -66.90 22.63
CA LEU A 256 8.85 -66.85 22.71
C LEU A 256 8.32 -68.22 23.17
N ILE A 257 7.44 -68.21 24.16
CA ILE A 257 6.79 -69.43 24.66
C ILE A 257 5.30 -69.38 24.41
N TYR A 258 4.69 -70.56 24.37
CA TYR A 258 3.29 -70.74 24.03
C TYR A 258 2.52 -71.34 25.21
N ASP A 259 1.29 -70.88 25.37
CA ASP A 259 0.35 -71.38 26.35
C ASP A 259 0.04 -72.86 26.07
N GLN A 260 0.11 -73.70 27.10
CA GLN A 260 -0.11 -75.14 26.97
C GLN A 260 -1.58 -75.54 26.81
N ILE A 261 -2.52 -74.62 27.03
CA ILE A 261 -3.96 -74.85 26.88
C ILE A 261 -4.44 -74.37 25.52
N ASP A 262 -4.11 -73.14 25.12
CA ASP A 262 -4.66 -72.54 23.90
C ASP A 262 -3.63 -72.31 22.77
N GLY A 263 -2.36 -72.62 23.01
CA GLY A 263 -1.29 -72.55 22.02
C GLY A 263 -0.88 -71.13 21.61
N LYS A 264 -1.36 -70.08 22.29
CA LYS A 264 -0.99 -68.70 21.98
C LYS A 264 0.31 -68.31 22.67
N SER A 265 1.10 -67.47 22.02
CA SER A 265 2.32 -66.88 22.60
C SER A 265 2.10 -65.54 23.30
N TYR A 266 0.84 -65.15 23.45
CA TYR A 266 0.46 -63.89 24.03
C TYR A 266 -0.78 -64.04 24.89
N VAL A 267 -0.89 -63.12 25.84
CA VAL A 267 -2.08 -62.92 26.64
C VAL A 267 -2.75 -61.63 26.23
N LYS A 268 -4.09 -61.62 26.20
CA LYS A 268 -4.88 -60.41 26.00
C LYS A 268 -5.79 -60.22 27.21
N ILE A 269 -5.63 -59.09 27.89
CA ILE A 269 -6.35 -58.80 29.13
C ILE A 269 -7.19 -57.55 28.92
N LYS A 270 -8.48 -57.64 29.25
CA LYS A 270 -9.37 -56.48 29.32
C LYS A 270 -9.70 -56.14 30.77
N PHE A 271 -9.56 -54.87 31.11
CA PHE A 271 -10.05 -54.25 32.34
C PHE A 271 -11.27 -53.41 32.02
N THR A 272 -12.25 -53.44 32.90
CA THR A 272 -13.47 -52.64 32.81
C THR A 272 -13.46 -51.64 33.96
N GLY A 273 -13.64 -50.37 33.62
CA GLY A 273 -13.81 -49.27 34.55
C GLY A 273 -15.22 -49.21 35.16
N PRO A 274 -15.62 -48.04 35.68
CA PRO A 274 -14.95 -46.75 35.53
C PRO A 274 -13.62 -46.68 36.30
N LEU A 275 -12.62 -46.02 35.72
CA LEU A 275 -11.36 -45.66 36.39
C LEU A 275 -11.13 -44.17 36.17
N ALA A 276 -11.32 -43.36 37.21
CA ALA A 276 -11.25 -41.91 37.09
C ALA A 276 -9.81 -41.43 36.80
N ALA A 277 -9.69 -40.18 36.35
CA ALA A 277 -8.41 -39.54 36.07
C ALA A 277 -7.49 -39.59 37.30
N GLY A 278 -6.24 -40.04 37.12
CA GLY A 278 -5.27 -40.18 38.20
C GLY A 278 -5.52 -41.34 39.19
N GLU A 279 -6.65 -42.04 39.09
CA GLU A 279 -6.95 -43.18 39.97
C GLU A 279 -6.11 -44.40 39.62
N THR A 280 -5.96 -45.27 40.61
CA THR A 280 -5.32 -46.57 40.47
C THR A 280 -6.34 -47.66 40.72
N THR A 281 -6.32 -48.72 39.91
CA THR A 281 -7.18 -49.88 40.13
C THR A 281 -6.99 -50.43 41.55
N GLY A 282 -8.11 -50.81 42.18
CA GLY A 282 -8.17 -51.21 43.59
C GLY A 282 -7.42 -52.51 43.91
N LYS A 283 -8.14 -53.62 44.10
CA LYS A 283 -7.51 -54.91 44.42
C LYS A 283 -6.67 -55.40 43.24
N LYS A 284 -5.49 -55.94 43.57
CA LYS A 284 -4.63 -56.67 42.65
C LYS A 284 -5.46 -57.74 41.95
N ARG A 285 -5.50 -57.74 40.62
CA ARG A 285 -6.09 -58.86 39.88
C ARG A 285 -5.18 -60.05 40.16
N ASN A 286 -5.72 -61.15 40.69
CA ASN A 286 -5.05 -62.44 40.69
C ASN A 286 -5.83 -63.34 39.72
N THR A 287 -5.20 -63.71 38.62
CA THR A 287 -5.79 -64.64 37.65
C THR A 287 -4.65 -65.36 36.94
N THR A 288 -4.81 -66.66 36.80
CA THR A 288 -4.01 -67.45 35.86
C THR A 288 -4.39 -67.02 34.46
N LEU A 289 -3.40 -66.55 33.70
CA LEU A 289 -3.61 -66.00 32.34
C LEU A 289 -2.80 -66.71 31.28
N PHE A 290 -1.84 -67.54 31.72
CA PHE A 290 -0.94 -68.28 30.86
C PHE A 290 -0.56 -69.59 31.54
N TYR A 291 -0.40 -70.67 30.78
CA TYR A 291 0.03 -71.97 31.29
C TYR A 291 1.35 -72.36 30.65
N ASN A 292 2.46 -72.12 31.34
CA ASN A 292 3.79 -72.57 30.92
C ASN A 292 4.81 -72.47 32.06
N ASN A 293 5.36 -73.62 32.48
CA ASN A 293 6.37 -73.71 33.55
C ASN A 293 7.69 -72.98 33.26
N THR A 294 7.97 -72.66 31.99
CA THR A 294 9.20 -71.98 31.58
C THR A 294 9.05 -70.46 31.51
N PHE A 295 7.87 -69.91 31.83
CA PHE A 295 7.62 -68.48 31.82
C PHE A 295 8.60 -67.73 32.73
N SER A 296 9.19 -66.66 32.18
CA SER A 296 10.10 -65.80 32.92
C SER A 296 9.83 -64.32 32.72
N ASN A 297 9.32 -63.91 31.56
CA ASN A 297 9.16 -62.49 31.25
C ASN A 297 8.04 -62.26 30.22
N LEU A 298 7.62 -61.00 30.08
CA LEU A 298 6.69 -60.55 29.06
C LEU A 298 7.20 -59.31 28.32
N LYS A 299 6.69 -59.08 27.10
CA LYS A 299 6.89 -57.82 26.37
C LYS A 299 5.55 -57.21 26.00
N TRP A 300 5.49 -55.88 26.08
CA TRP A 300 4.30 -55.11 25.73
C TRP A 300 4.15 -55.04 24.21
N ASN A 301 3.00 -55.50 23.71
CA ASN A 301 2.68 -55.43 22.29
C ASN A 301 1.74 -54.27 21.99
N GLU A 302 0.71 -54.12 22.82
CA GLU A 302 -0.32 -53.11 22.63
C GLU A 302 -0.96 -52.73 23.97
N ILE A 303 -1.19 -51.43 24.15
CA ILE A 303 -2.09 -50.86 25.15
C ILE A 303 -3.18 -50.11 24.40
N ALA A 304 -4.44 -50.46 24.61
CA ALA A 304 -5.59 -49.77 24.05
C ALA A 304 -6.56 -49.35 25.15
N VAL A 305 -7.01 -48.10 25.11
CA VAL A 305 -7.91 -47.48 26.09
C VAL A 305 -9.16 -46.99 25.37
N GLU A 306 -10.34 -47.32 25.92
CA GLU A 306 -11.62 -46.74 25.55
C GLU A 306 -12.12 -45.90 26.73
N TYR A 307 -12.46 -44.64 26.48
CA TYR A 307 -12.96 -43.72 27.48
C TYR A 307 -14.49 -43.78 27.58
N MET A 308 -15.05 -43.28 28.69
CA MET A 308 -16.51 -43.27 28.90
C MET A 308 -17.26 -42.40 27.89
N ASP A 309 -16.58 -41.43 27.27
CA ASP A 309 -17.10 -40.59 26.18
C ASP A 309 -17.09 -41.28 24.80
N GLY A 310 -16.60 -42.52 24.71
CA GLY A 310 -16.50 -43.31 23.48
C GLY A 310 -15.24 -43.03 22.64
N THR A 311 -14.38 -42.09 23.05
CA THR A 311 -13.08 -41.89 22.40
C THR A 311 -12.12 -43.04 22.72
N THR A 312 -11.14 -43.29 21.85
CA THR A 312 -10.17 -44.37 22.02
C THR A 312 -8.75 -43.89 21.78
N GLU A 313 -7.81 -44.55 22.43
CA GLU A 313 -6.38 -44.30 22.28
C GLU A 313 -5.62 -45.63 22.34
N SER A 314 -4.66 -45.84 21.45
CA SER A 314 -3.75 -46.98 21.54
C SER A 314 -2.29 -46.59 21.37
N ILE A 315 -1.42 -47.43 21.91
CA ILE A 315 0.03 -47.40 21.74
C ILE A 315 0.50 -48.81 21.42
N THR A 316 1.23 -48.92 20.31
CA THR A 316 1.86 -50.15 19.81
C THR A 316 3.37 -49.92 19.76
N GLU A 317 4.00 -49.79 20.92
CA GLU A 317 5.46 -49.64 21.03
C GLU A 317 6.01 -50.69 22.00
N TYR A 318 7.16 -51.27 21.61
CA TYR A 318 7.87 -52.33 22.34
C TYR A 318 8.47 -51.78 23.64
N TYR A 319 7.65 -51.60 24.66
CA TYR A 319 8.13 -51.29 26.01
C TYR A 319 8.62 -52.58 26.68
N TYR A 320 9.87 -52.59 27.14
CA TYR A 320 10.35 -53.62 28.07
C TYR A 320 9.79 -53.30 29.45
N GLY A 321 8.68 -53.94 29.81
CA GLY A 321 8.28 -53.99 31.22
C GLY A 321 9.23 -54.94 31.92
N TYR A 322 10.21 -54.43 32.65
CA TYR A 322 10.96 -55.28 33.57
C TYR A 322 9.98 -55.74 34.66
N VAL A 323 9.76 -57.05 34.71
CA VAL A 323 9.09 -57.70 35.83
C VAL A 323 10.16 -57.79 36.92
N GLU A 324 9.97 -57.06 38.03
CA GLU A 324 10.80 -57.22 39.24
C GLU A 324 10.35 -58.43 40.06
#